data_AF-A0A955PNT1-F1
#
_entry.id   AF-A0A955PNT1-F1
#
_cell.length_a   1.000
_cell.length_b   1.000
_cell.length_c   1.000
_cell.angle_alpha   90.00
_cell.angle_beta   90.00
_cell.angle_gamma   90.00
#
_symmetry.space_group_name_H-M   'P 1'
#
loop_
_entity.id
_entity.type
_entity.pdbx_description
1 polymer ?
#
loop_
_entity_poly.entity_id
_entity_poly.type
_entity_poly.pdbx_seq_one_letter_code
_entity_poly.pdbx_strand_id
1 'polypeptide(L)'
;MDKSKPIAGPRHRRGFTLVELLVVIAIILILVAIALPNFLTAVTRSNVAKSYAEMRSLGGALEMYFVDHKAYPQAALVRRELSVLLEPVPYIEELPRDPFDGDGRPRSYDYGAREIDHPTRWVL
;
A
#
# COMPACT_ATOMS: atom_id res chain seq x y z
N MET A 1 16.40 4.79 -75.45
CA MET A 1 15.94 3.82 -74.43
C MET A 1 15.31 4.62 -73.30
N ASP A 2 14.02 4.94 -73.45
CA ASP A 2 13.25 5.70 -72.45
C ASP A 2 12.93 4.79 -71.26
N LYS A 3 13.30 5.23 -70.06
CA LYS A 3 12.91 4.61 -68.79
C LYS A 3 11.80 5.47 -68.19
N SER A 4 10.55 5.12 -68.49
CA SER A 4 9.39 5.70 -67.81
C SER A 4 9.41 5.30 -66.34
N LYS A 5 9.80 6.26 -65.50
CA LYS A 5 9.75 6.12 -64.04
C LYS A 5 8.28 6.02 -63.60
N PRO A 6 7.89 5.03 -62.78
CA PRO A 6 6.54 4.97 -62.26
C PRO A 6 6.31 6.16 -61.31
N ILE A 7 5.27 6.95 -61.59
CA ILE A 7 4.84 8.05 -60.72
C ILE A 7 4.12 7.42 -59.52
N ALA A 8 4.81 7.32 -58.39
CA ALA A 8 4.20 6.85 -57.15
C ALA A 8 3.06 7.79 -56.75
N GLY A 9 1.81 7.30 -56.84
CA GLY A 9 0.62 8.06 -56.46
C GLY A 9 0.61 8.45 -54.98
N PRO A 10 -0.04 9.56 -54.61
CA PRO A 10 -0.06 10.04 -53.23
C PRO A 10 -0.65 8.99 -52.29
N ARG A 11 0.16 8.57 -51.31
CA ARG A 11 -0.29 7.70 -50.22
C ARG A 11 -1.24 8.49 -49.33
N HIS A 12 -2.52 8.14 -49.33
CA HIS A 12 -3.50 8.71 -48.39
C HIS A 12 -3.06 8.41 -46.96
N ARG A 13 -2.54 9.42 -46.27
CA ARG A 13 -2.31 9.34 -44.83
C ARG A 13 -3.66 9.51 -44.14
N ARG A 14 -4.17 8.43 -43.54
CA ARG A 14 -5.34 8.49 -42.67
C ARG A 14 -4.94 9.22 -41.39
N GLY A 15 -5.61 10.34 -41.11
CA GLY A 15 -5.47 11.08 -39.84
C GLY A 15 -6.45 10.56 -38.80
N PHE A 16 -6.06 10.63 -37.53
CA PHE A 16 -6.91 10.26 -36.39
C PHE A 16 -8.03 11.30 -36.24
N THR A 17 -9.28 10.86 -36.03
CA THR A 17 -10.38 11.81 -35.80
C THR A 17 -10.51 12.13 -34.30
N LEU A 18 -10.91 13.37 -33.97
CA LEU A 18 -11.17 13.74 -32.58
C LEU A 18 -12.33 12.92 -31.97
N VAL A 19 -13.29 12.53 -32.81
CA VAL A 19 -14.43 11.70 -32.41
C VAL A 19 -13.99 10.29 -32.04
N GLU A 20 -13.02 9.71 -32.78
CA GLU A 20 -12.41 8.42 -32.41
C GLU A 20 -11.81 8.47 -31.01
N LEU A 21 -11.06 9.52 -30.70
CA LEU A 21 -10.48 9.69 -29.37
C LEU A 21 -11.55 9.83 -28.29
N LEU A 22 -12.60 10.61 -28.58
CA LEU A 22 -13.69 10.90 -27.65
C LEU A 22 -14.43 9.63 -27.21
N VAL A 23 -14.76 8.76 -28.17
CA VAL A 23 -15.45 7.50 -27.86
C VAL A 23 -14.55 6.57 -27.06
N VAL A 24 -13.24 6.55 -27.33
CA VAL A 24 -12.28 5.72 -26.59
C VAL A 24 -12.17 6.15 -25.14
N ILE A 25 -11.99 7.45 -24.87
CA ILE A 25 -11.90 7.94 -23.49
C ILE A 25 -13.23 7.75 -22.75
N ALA A 26 -14.36 7.88 -23.43
CA ALA A 26 -15.67 7.62 -22.84
C ALA A 26 -15.79 6.18 -22.33
N ILE A 27 -15.35 5.20 -23.12
CA ILE A 27 -15.36 3.78 -22.73
C ILE A 27 -14.38 3.53 -21.57
N ILE A 28 -13.17 4.10 -21.61
CA ILE A 28 -12.18 3.95 -20.52
C ILE A 28 -12.75 4.48 -19.20
N LEU A 29 -13.41 5.64 -19.21
CA LEU A 29 -14.00 6.22 -18.00
C LEU A 29 -15.11 5.36 -17.41
N ILE A 30 -15.95 4.73 -18.24
CA ILE A 30 -16.98 3.78 -17.79
C ILE A 30 -16.34 2.57 -17.12
N LEU A 31 -15.29 2.00 -17.74
CA LEU A 31 -14.57 0.86 -17.16
C LEU A 31 -13.90 1.22 -15.83
N VAL A 32 -13.22 2.36 -15.76
CA VAL A 32 -12.56 2.84 -14.52
C VAL A 32 -13.58 3.09 -13.42
N ALA A 33 -14.73 3.69 -13.73
CA ALA A 33 -15.77 3.95 -12.74
C ALA A 33 -16.26 2.68 -12.02
N ILE A 34 -16.33 1.55 -12.74
CA ILE A 34 -16.73 0.26 -12.16
C ILE A 34 -15.53 -0.45 -11.50
N ALA A 35 -14.34 -0.37 -12.11
CA ALA A 35 -13.17 -1.08 -11.64
C ALA A 35 -12.55 -0.48 -10.37
N LEU A 36 -12.54 0.85 -10.25
CA LEU A 36 -11.86 1.56 -9.16
C LEU A 36 -12.39 1.21 -7.75
N PRO A 37 -13.70 1.20 -7.45
CA PRO A 37 -14.16 0.86 -6.10
C PRO A 37 -13.80 -0.57 -5.69
N ASN A 38 -13.85 -1.51 -6.64
CA ASN A 38 -13.42 -2.89 -6.40
C ASN A 38 -11.91 -2.97 -6.15
N PHE A 39 -11.12 -2.23 -6.94
CA PHE A 39 -9.67 -2.15 -6.75
C PHE A 39 -9.29 -1.59 -5.38
N LEU A 40 -9.90 -0.48 -4.94
CA LEU A 40 -9.65 0.09 -3.61
C LEU A 40 -9.99 -0.89 -2.48
N THR A 41 -11.11 -1.61 -2.61
CA THR A 41 -11.48 -2.66 -1.65
C THR A 41 -10.46 -3.79 -1.62
N ALA A 42 -9.93 -4.20 -2.77
CA ALA A 42 -8.88 -5.21 -2.86
C ALA A 42 -7.57 -4.75 -2.20
N VAL A 43 -7.17 -3.49 -2.39
CA VAL A 43 -5.99 -2.90 -1.74
C VAL A 43 -6.15 -2.91 -0.23
N THR A 44 -7.30 -2.48 0.29
CA THR A 44 -7.55 -2.50 1.74
C THR A 44 -7.49 -3.92 2.30
N ARG A 45 -8.10 -4.90 1.63
CA ARG A 45 -8.02 -6.32 2.04
C ARG A 45 -6.58 -6.85 2.02
N SER A 46 -5.80 -6.46 1.01
CA SER A 46 -4.38 -6.80 0.93
C SER A 46 -3.58 -6.20 2.09
N ASN A 47 -3.82 -4.94 2.43
CA ASN A 47 -3.17 -4.28 3.57
C ASN A 47 -3.53 -4.96 4.90
N VAL A 48 -4.80 -5.32 5.11
CA VAL A 48 -5.23 -6.07 6.30
C VAL A 48 -4.53 -7.42 6.38
N ALA A 49 -4.50 -8.19 5.28
CA ALA A 49 -3.83 -9.48 5.23
C ALA A 49 -2.33 -9.36 5.51
N LYS A 50 -1.68 -8.31 4.97
CA LYS A 50 -0.29 -7.98 5.26
C LYS A 50 -0.10 -7.73 6.75
N SER A 51 -0.90 -6.85 7.36
CA SER A 51 -0.80 -6.57 8.81
C SER A 51 -0.92 -7.83 9.66
N TYR A 52 -1.82 -8.76 9.33
CA TYR A 52 -1.92 -10.04 10.04
C TYR A 52 -0.65 -10.89 9.92
N ALA A 53 -0.07 -10.98 8.73
CA ALA A 53 1.17 -11.72 8.51
C ALA A 53 2.34 -11.10 9.31
N GLU A 54 2.44 -9.78 9.28
CA GLU A 54 3.45 -9.02 10.03
C GLU A 54 3.33 -9.20 11.55
N MET A 55 2.11 -9.17 12.09
CA MET A 55 1.87 -9.44 13.52
C MET A 55 2.29 -10.86 13.92
N ARG A 56 2.07 -11.84 13.04
CA ARG A 56 2.50 -13.22 13.28
C ARG A 56 4.02 -13.35 13.28
N SER A 57 4.69 -12.65 12.37
CA SER A 57 6.16 -12.56 12.32
C SER A 57 6.72 -11.95 13.60
N LEU A 58 6.15 -10.83 14.07
CA LEU A 58 6.53 -10.20 15.33
C LEU A 58 6.27 -11.11 16.54
N GLY A 59 5.14 -11.81 16.58
CA GLY A 59 4.85 -12.79 17.64
C GLY A 59 5.93 -13.87 17.73
N GLY A 60 6.32 -14.45 16.58
CA GLY A 60 7.42 -15.42 16.53
C GLY A 60 8.76 -14.84 16.98
N ALA A 61 9.07 -13.60 16.60
CA ALA A 61 10.28 -12.90 17.04
C ALA A 61 10.30 -12.67 18.56
N LEU A 62 9.16 -12.30 19.14
CA LEU A 62 9.01 -12.12 20.59
C LEU A 62 9.12 -13.45 21.34
N GLU A 63 8.58 -14.54 20.80
CA GLU A 63 8.73 -15.88 21.36
C GLU A 63 10.19 -16.33 21.37
N MET A 64 10.92 -16.13 20.26
CA MET A 64 12.35 -16.44 20.21
C MET A 64 13.16 -15.60 21.20
N TYR A 65 12.85 -14.30 21.31
CA TYR A 65 13.48 -13.44 22.33
C TYR A 65 13.22 -13.95 23.75
N PHE A 66 11.99 -14.40 24.04
CA PHE A 66 11.62 -14.95 25.35
C PHE A 66 12.37 -16.25 25.66
N VAL A 67 12.60 -17.12 24.68
CA VAL A 67 13.39 -18.35 24.87
C VAL A 67 14.80 -18.02 25.36
N ASP A 68 15.43 -16.99 24.81
CA ASP A 68 16.81 -16.61 25.13
C ASP A 68 16.92 -15.79 26.41
N HIS A 69 15.97 -14.88 26.66
CA HIS A 69 16.04 -13.90 27.75
C HIS A 69 15.10 -14.19 28.93
N LYS A 70 14.21 -15.19 28.80
CA LYS A 70 13.15 -15.56 29.77
C LYS A 70 12.21 -14.41 30.16
N ALA A 71 12.18 -13.36 29.36
CA ALA A 71 11.37 -12.17 29.56
C ALA A 71 11.01 -11.59 28.20
N TYR A 72 9.84 -10.96 28.09
CA TYR A 72 9.51 -10.16 26.91
C TYR A 72 10.21 -8.80 26.99
N PRO A 73 10.57 -8.19 25.85
CA PRO A 73 11.22 -6.88 25.86
C PRO A 73 10.26 -5.82 26.40
N GLN A 74 10.68 -5.07 27.43
CA GLN A 74 9.87 -3.97 28.01
C GLN A 74 9.54 -2.87 26.98
N ALA A 75 10.40 -2.77 25.97
CA ALA A 75 10.25 -1.98 24.76
C ALA A 75 9.04 -2.36 23.86
N ALA A 76 8.46 -3.56 24.01
CA ALA A 76 7.33 -4.00 23.19
C ALA A 76 6.06 -3.15 23.41
N LEU A 77 6.03 -2.30 24.44
CA LEU A 77 4.93 -1.37 24.71
C LEU A 77 4.89 -0.17 23.75
N VAL A 78 5.99 0.11 23.01
CA VAL A 78 6.07 1.24 22.07
C VAL A 78 6.78 0.78 20.79
N ARG A 79 6.13 0.91 19.62
CA ARG A 79 6.69 0.54 18.30
C ARG A 79 8.11 1.07 18.06
N ARG A 80 8.44 2.23 18.62
CA ARG A 80 9.74 2.90 18.50
C ARG A 80 10.90 2.13 19.15
N GLU A 81 10.61 1.23 20.08
CA GLU A 81 11.62 0.54 20.89
C GLU A 81 11.80 -0.95 20.51
N LEU A 82 11.02 -1.47 19.53
CA LEU A 82 11.20 -2.84 19.01
C LEU A 82 12.55 -3.07 18.31
N SER A 83 13.39 -2.04 18.18
CA SER A 83 14.77 -2.13 17.72
C SER A 83 15.61 -3.11 18.55
N VAL A 84 15.19 -3.40 19.79
CA VAL A 84 15.81 -4.42 20.65
C VAL A 84 15.72 -5.84 20.05
N LEU A 85 14.81 -6.09 19.10
CA LEU A 85 14.72 -7.37 18.38
C LEU A 85 15.77 -7.52 17.25
N LEU A 86 16.53 -6.47 16.94
CA LEU A 86 17.50 -6.42 15.83
C LEU A 86 18.96 -6.63 16.26
N GLU A 87 19.29 -6.57 17.55
CA GLU A 87 20.69 -6.64 18.05
C GLU A 87 20.80 -7.53 19.30
N PRO A 88 21.84 -8.37 19.49
CA PRO A 88 22.92 -8.80 18.58
C PRO A 88 22.58 -10.05 17.74
N VAL A 89 21.45 -10.72 18.02
CA VAL A 89 20.86 -11.78 17.19
C VAL A 89 19.50 -11.26 16.71
N PRO A 90 19.32 -10.99 15.41
CA PRO A 90 18.05 -10.48 14.92
C PRO A 90 16.99 -11.58 14.97
N TYR A 91 15.97 -11.39 15.81
CA TYR A 91 14.80 -12.26 15.86
C TYR A 91 13.79 -11.94 14.74
N ILE A 92 13.96 -10.78 14.10
CA ILE A 92 13.24 -10.34 12.90
C ILE A 92 14.17 -9.48 12.03
N GLU A 93 14.07 -9.59 10.71
CA GLU A 93 14.98 -8.90 9.77
C GLU A 93 14.68 -7.39 9.63
N GLU A 94 13.40 -7.02 9.63
CA GLU A 94 12.95 -5.63 9.59
C GLU A 94 11.66 -5.49 10.39
N LEU A 95 11.50 -4.37 11.09
CA LEU A 95 10.27 -4.10 11.82
C LEU A 95 9.13 -3.81 10.84
N PRO A 96 7.98 -4.46 11.00
CA PRO A 96 6.86 -4.21 10.12
C PRO A 96 6.43 -2.75 10.12
N ARG A 97 6.19 -2.24 8.92
CA ARG A 97 5.58 -0.93 8.71
C ARG A 97 4.07 -1.10 8.60
N ASP A 98 3.34 -0.32 9.39
CA ASP A 98 1.88 -0.26 9.30
C ASP A 98 1.48 0.22 7.88
N PRO A 99 0.76 -0.60 7.09
CA PRO A 99 0.36 -0.24 5.73
C PRO A 99 -0.71 0.86 5.67
N PHE A 100 -1.29 1.26 6.81
CA PHE A 100 -2.22 2.39 6.92
C PHE A 100 -1.53 3.70 7.32
N ASP A 101 -0.21 3.66 7.53
CA ASP A 101 0.59 4.81 7.91
C ASP A 101 0.98 5.62 6.67
N GLY A 102 0.06 6.50 6.25
CA GLY A 102 0.14 7.22 4.98
C GLY A 102 1.26 8.27 4.86
N ASP A 103 1.90 8.66 5.96
CA ASP A 103 2.96 9.68 5.98
C ASP A 103 4.28 9.19 6.62
N GLY A 104 4.35 7.92 7.03
CA GLY A 104 5.54 7.31 7.64
C GLY A 104 5.96 7.96 8.97
N ARG A 105 5.10 8.82 9.55
CA ARG A 105 5.32 9.38 10.89
C ARG A 105 4.70 8.41 11.88
N PRO A 106 5.38 8.05 12.98
CA PRO A 106 4.80 7.18 13.99
C PRO A 106 3.54 7.84 14.55
N ARG A 107 2.36 7.39 14.12
CA ARG A 107 1.11 7.80 14.74
C ARG A 107 1.09 7.21 16.13
N SER A 108 1.16 8.08 17.13
CA SER A 108 0.76 7.72 18.48
C SER A 108 -0.74 7.48 18.43
N TYR A 109 -1.14 6.22 18.29
CA TYR A 109 -2.50 5.80 18.61
C TYR A 109 -2.63 5.99 20.12
N ASP A 110 -3.15 7.15 20.54
CA ASP A 110 -3.60 7.39 21.91
C ASP A 110 -4.81 6.48 22.12
N TYR A 111 -4.55 5.21 22.43
CA TYR A 111 -5.53 4.32 23.06
C TYR A 111 -5.74 4.87 24.46
N GLY A 112 -6.43 6.01 24.53
CA GLY A 112 -6.48 6.83 25.71
C GLY A 112 -6.83 6.00 26.94
N ALA A 113 -5.85 5.85 27.82
CA ALA A 113 -6.09 5.81 29.26
C ALA A 113 -6.52 7.21 29.76
N ARG A 114 -7.31 7.92 28.96
CA ARG A 114 -7.98 9.16 29.32
C ARG A 114 -9.37 8.75 29.76
N GLU A 115 -9.50 8.73 31.08
CA GLU A 115 -10.72 8.70 31.88
C GLU A 115 -12.01 8.99 31.09
N ILE A 116 -12.95 8.06 31.22
CA ILE A 116 -14.26 8.00 30.56
C ILE A 116 -15.15 9.14 31.08
N ASP A 117 -14.88 10.39 30.70
CA ASP A 117 -15.70 11.50 31.23
C ASP A 117 -16.06 12.62 30.24
N HIS A 118 -15.84 12.44 28.93
CA HIS A 118 -16.30 13.41 27.93
C HIS A 118 -17.09 12.75 26.78
N PRO A 119 -18.44 12.87 26.74
CA PRO A 119 -19.30 12.12 25.82
C PRO A 119 -19.38 12.65 24.38
N THR A 120 -18.57 13.63 23.95
CA THR A 120 -18.81 14.28 22.64
C THR A 120 -17.55 14.78 21.95
N ARG A 121 -16.69 13.87 21.47
CA ARG A 121 -15.81 14.19 20.33
C ARG A 121 -15.31 12.96 19.57
N TRP A 122 -16.20 12.31 18.83
CA TRP A 122 -15.78 11.44 17.73
C TRP A 122 -15.58 12.31 16.49
N VAL A 123 -14.32 12.60 16.16
CA VAL A 123 -13.99 13.31 14.92
C VAL A 123 -14.09 12.32 13.77
N LEU A 124 -14.82 12.74 12.74
CA LEU A 124 -15.03 12.11 11.44
C LEU A 124 -13.73 11.85 10.68
#